data_AF-A0A8H5GZG3-F1
#
_entry.id   AF-A0A8H5GZG3-F1
#
_cell.length_a   1.000
_cell.length_b   1.000
_cell.length_c   1.000
_cell.angle_alpha   90.00
_cell.angle_beta   90.00
_cell.angle_gamma   90.00
#
_symmetry.space_group_name_H-M   'P 1'
#
loop_
_entity.id
_entity.type
_entity.pdbx_description
1 polymer ?
#
loop_
_entity_poly.entity_id
_entity_poly.type
_entity_poly.pdbx_seq_one_letter_code
_entity_poly.pdbx_strand_id
1 'polypeptide(L)'
;MLRLPIALAALSAVISVACAQLTVLFPGGENQWWVDGSDNLLEWNCNESQVQTFSVLINNPDFLTPLAIIADQPNFVCSRLITANQTRALPVGTGYTIELVNVLNSSDVYAQSAPFEIKPVGSAFPT
;
A
#
# COMPACT_ATOMS: atom_id res chain seq x y z
N MET A 1 23.18 -65.28 8.23
CA MET A 1 22.08 -64.59 7.53
C MET A 1 21.46 -63.59 8.49
N LEU A 2 21.70 -62.29 8.33
CA LEU A 2 21.08 -61.25 9.15
C LEU A 2 20.48 -60.21 8.18
N ARG A 3 19.15 -60.12 8.13
CA ARG A 3 18.43 -59.15 7.30
C ARG A 3 18.14 -57.92 8.16
N LEU A 4 18.74 -56.78 7.81
CA LEU A 4 18.49 -55.49 8.46
C LEU A 4 17.32 -54.79 7.75
N PRO A 5 16.25 -54.38 8.45
CA PRO A 5 15.15 -53.66 7.82
C PRO A 5 15.56 -52.20 7.59
N ILE A 6 15.55 -51.76 6.33
CA ILE A 6 15.78 -50.37 5.94
C ILE A 6 14.50 -49.60 6.28
N ALA A 7 14.53 -48.81 7.35
CA ALA A 7 13.47 -47.86 7.67
C ALA A 7 13.62 -46.63 6.77
N LEU A 8 12.65 -46.42 5.87
CA LEU A 8 12.59 -45.28 4.96
C LEU A 8 12.00 -44.07 5.73
N ALA A 9 12.84 -43.17 6.21
CA ALA A 9 12.39 -41.92 6.82
C ALA A 9 11.91 -40.95 5.73
N ALA A 10 10.60 -40.74 5.62
CA ALA A 10 10.04 -39.72 4.74
C ALA A 10 10.27 -38.33 5.36
N LEU A 11 11.16 -37.55 4.73
CA LEU A 11 11.43 -36.17 5.11
C LEU A 11 10.35 -35.27 4.46
N SER A 12 9.33 -34.90 5.23
CA SER A 12 8.31 -33.94 4.77
C SER A 12 8.95 -32.56 4.63
N ALA A 13 9.21 -32.10 3.40
CA ALA A 13 9.64 -30.75 3.13
C ALA A 13 8.48 -29.77 3.40
N VAL A 14 8.62 -28.93 4.42
CA VAL A 14 7.68 -27.84 4.69
C VAL A 14 8.00 -26.73 3.69
N ILE A 15 7.16 -26.57 2.66
CA ILE A 15 7.27 -25.45 1.73
C ILE A 15 6.70 -24.21 2.44
N SER A 16 7.58 -23.38 3.00
CA SER A 16 7.21 -22.06 3.49
C SER A 16 6.94 -21.16 2.29
N VAL A 17 5.66 -20.94 1.97
CA VAL A 17 5.28 -19.87 1.03
C VAL A 17 5.48 -18.55 1.78
N ALA A 18 6.56 -17.84 1.45
CA ALA A 18 6.73 -16.47 1.91
C ALA A 18 5.59 -15.64 1.31
N CYS A 19 4.60 -15.26 2.12
CA CYS A 19 3.63 -14.25 1.71
C CYS A 19 4.36 -12.93 1.61
N ALA A 20 4.40 -12.35 0.42
CA ALA A 20 4.95 -11.01 0.26
C ALA A 20 4.00 -10.01 0.95
N GLN A 21 4.59 -9.07 1.68
CA GLN A 21 3.85 -8.04 2.40
C GLN A 21 3.24 -7.04 1.42
N LEU A 22 2.08 -6.47 1.75
CA LEU A 22 1.50 -5.37 0.99
C LEU A 22 2.44 -4.15 1.05
N THR A 23 2.64 -3.49 -0.09
CA THR A 23 3.49 -2.30 -0.22
C THR A 23 2.83 -1.29 -1.15
N VAL A 24 2.94 0.00 -0.82
CA VAL A 24 2.58 1.09 -1.73
C VAL A 24 3.75 1.30 -2.71
N LEU A 25 3.47 1.23 -4.01
CA LEU A 25 4.45 1.42 -5.09
C LEU A 25 4.48 2.86 -5.60
N PHE A 26 3.33 3.54 -5.55
CA PHE A 26 3.18 4.94 -5.90
C PHE A 26 1.97 5.54 -5.14
N PRO A 27 2.04 6.78 -4.60
CA PRO A 27 3.21 7.66 -4.55
C PRO A 27 4.20 7.23 -3.46
N GLY A 28 5.39 7.83 -3.44
CA GLY A 28 6.40 7.65 -2.41
C GLY A 28 7.84 7.89 -2.90
N GLY A 29 8.61 8.64 -2.12
CA GLY A 29 10.02 8.94 -2.42
C GLY A 29 10.22 10.20 -3.25
N GLU A 30 11.48 10.58 -3.48
CA GLU A 30 11.87 11.91 -3.97
C GLU A 30 11.36 12.27 -5.38
N ASN A 31 11.03 11.28 -6.21
CA ASN A 31 10.63 11.47 -7.61
C ASN A 31 9.16 11.12 -7.88
N GLN A 32 8.35 10.97 -6.82
CA GLN A 32 6.94 10.65 -6.95
C GLN A 32 6.14 11.68 -6.16
N TRP A 33 5.15 12.29 -6.81
CA TRP A 33 4.31 13.30 -6.19
C TRP A 33 2.89 13.23 -6.74
N TRP A 34 1.97 13.84 -5.99
CA TRP A 34 0.63 14.14 -6.46
C TRP A 34 0.54 15.61 -6.87
N VAL A 35 -0.46 15.94 -7.68
CA VAL A 35 -0.76 17.31 -8.13
C VAL A 35 -2.13 17.70 -7.61
N ASP A 36 -2.20 18.82 -6.89
CA ASP A 36 -3.44 19.38 -6.40
C ASP A 36 -4.43 19.71 -7.55
N GLY A 37 -5.72 19.56 -7.28
CA GLY A 37 -6.79 19.80 -8.25
C GLY A 37 -6.82 18.82 -9.44
N SER A 38 -6.05 17.72 -9.39
CA SER A 38 -5.96 16.72 -10.45
C SER A 38 -6.27 15.32 -9.94
N ASP A 39 -6.60 14.41 -10.86
CA ASP A 39 -6.66 12.98 -10.55
C ASP A 39 -5.23 12.44 -10.42
N ASN A 40 -4.97 11.70 -9.34
CA ASN A 40 -3.65 11.21 -8.98
C ASN A 40 -3.63 9.69 -8.89
N LEU A 41 -2.51 9.08 -9.23
CA LEU A 41 -2.38 7.63 -9.22
C LEU A 41 -2.01 7.12 -7.81
N LEU A 42 -2.58 5.98 -7.42
CA LEU A 42 -2.16 5.16 -6.28
C LEU A 42 -1.95 3.74 -6.81
N GLU A 43 -0.79 3.13 -6.53
CA GLU A 43 -0.44 1.78 -6.95
C GLU A 43 0.14 0.96 -5.80
N TRP A 44 -0.10 -0.35 -5.81
CA TRP A 44 0.37 -1.30 -4.81
C TRP A 44 0.63 -2.69 -5.42
N ASN A 45 1.38 -3.53 -4.70
CA ASN A 45 1.76 -4.89 -5.14
C ASN A 45 0.63 -5.93 -4.94
N CYS A 46 -0.51 -5.71 -5.59
CA CYS A 46 -1.70 -6.58 -5.50
C CYS A 46 -1.46 -8.08 -5.73
N ASN A 47 -0.52 -8.44 -6.61
CA ASN A 47 -0.27 -9.82 -7.04
C ASN A 47 0.57 -10.62 -6.05
N GLU A 48 1.14 -9.94 -5.06
CA GLU A 48 2.10 -10.47 -4.11
C GLU A 48 1.49 -10.60 -2.70
N SER A 49 0.63 -9.65 -2.34
CA SER A 49 -0.04 -9.59 -1.03
C SER A 49 -1.22 -10.55 -0.91
N GLN A 50 -1.37 -11.16 0.28
CA GLN A 50 -2.56 -11.95 0.66
C GLN A 50 -3.71 -11.10 1.24
N VAL A 51 -3.51 -9.79 1.42
CA VAL A 51 -4.57 -8.89 1.89
C VAL A 51 -5.70 -8.87 0.85
N GLN A 52 -6.95 -9.07 1.28
CA GLN A 52 -8.08 -9.09 0.36
C GLN A 52 -8.65 -7.69 0.10
N THR A 53 -8.80 -6.90 1.16
CA THR A 53 -9.31 -5.53 1.12
C THR A 53 -8.59 -4.67 2.16
N PHE A 54 -8.57 -3.37 1.94
CA PHE A 54 -7.99 -2.37 2.84
C PHE A 54 -8.69 -1.02 2.69
N SER A 55 -8.58 -0.15 3.69
CA SER A 55 -8.90 1.27 3.54
C SER A 55 -7.64 2.04 3.15
N VAL A 56 -7.82 3.14 2.41
CA VAL A 56 -6.75 4.07 2.05
C VAL A 56 -6.90 5.32 2.89
N LEU A 57 -5.90 5.56 3.74
CA LEU A 57 -5.74 6.80 4.49
C LEU A 57 -4.60 7.62 3.88
N ILE A 58 -4.69 8.93 3.98
CA ILE A 58 -3.56 9.84 3.80
C ILE A 58 -3.24 10.51 5.13
N ASN A 59 -1.96 10.54 5.44
CA ASN A 59 -1.44 11.16 6.66
C ASN A 59 -0.42 12.24 6.30
N ASN A 60 -0.18 13.15 7.23
CA ASN A 60 0.84 14.17 7.18
C ASN A 60 1.22 14.53 8.64
N PRO A 61 2.49 14.84 8.96
CA PRO A 61 2.89 15.26 10.30
C PRO A 61 2.08 16.41 10.90
N ASP A 62 1.49 17.27 10.06
CA ASP A 62 0.66 18.40 10.49
C ASP A 62 -0.80 18.00 10.81
N PHE A 63 -1.20 16.77 10.50
CA PHE A 63 -2.55 16.27 10.78
C PHE A 63 -2.66 15.73 12.20
N LEU A 64 -3.75 16.04 12.89
CA LEU A 64 -4.07 15.43 14.19
C LEU A 64 -4.37 13.93 14.05
N THR A 65 -4.98 13.53 12.92
CA THR A 65 -5.32 12.16 12.56
C THR A 65 -5.27 11.97 11.04
N PRO A 66 -4.90 10.78 10.53
CA PRO A 66 -4.99 10.46 9.11
C PRO A 66 -6.42 10.65 8.56
N LEU A 67 -6.53 11.03 7.28
CA LEU A 67 -7.78 11.26 6.58
C LEU A 67 -8.10 10.09 5.64
N ALA A 68 -9.33 9.57 5.70
CA ALA A 68 -9.77 8.49 4.81
C ALA A 68 -10.08 9.01 3.41
N ILE A 69 -9.45 8.41 2.40
CA ILE A 69 -9.68 8.68 0.97
C ILE A 69 -10.60 7.61 0.38
N ILE A 70 -10.38 6.34 0.74
CA ILE A 70 -11.17 5.18 0.30
C ILE A 70 -11.44 4.28 1.51
N ALA A 71 -12.72 3.95 1.73
CA ALA A 71 -13.12 3.13 2.88
C ALA A 71 -12.93 1.62 2.66
N ASP A 72 -13.18 1.11 1.45
CA ASP A 72 -13.07 -0.32 1.13
C ASP A 72 -12.53 -0.49 -0.29
N GLN A 73 -11.24 -0.82 -0.39
CA GLN A 73 -10.53 -1.02 -1.64
C GLN A 73 -10.18 -2.50 -1.80
N PRO A 74 -10.73 -3.19 -2.82
CA PRO A 74 -10.30 -4.54 -3.15
C PRO A 74 -8.84 -4.57 -3.63
N ASN A 75 -8.06 -5.51 -3.12
CA ASN A 75 -6.62 -5.60 -3.40
C ASN A 75 -6.33 -5.97 -4.86
N PHE A 76 -7.17 -6.78 -5.50
CA PHE A 76 -6.92 -7.34 -6.84
C PHE A 76 -6.85 -6.33 -8.00
N VAL A 77 -7.05 -5.03 -7.74
CA VAL A 77 -7.10 -4.02 -8.80
C VAL A 77 -5.77 -3.30 -9.04
N CYS A 78 -4.81 -3.42 -8.11
CA CYS A 78 -3.41 -3.00 -8.25
C CYS A 78 -3.14 -1.49 -8.35
N SER A 79 -4.09 -0.73 -8.88
CA SER A 79 -4.01 0.72 -8.97
C SER A 79 -5.39 1.39 -8.96
N ARG A 80 -5.40 2.66 -8.55
CA ARG A 80 -6.57 3.53 -8.51
C ARG A 80 -6.19 4.96 -8.85
N LEU A 81 -7.08 5.63 -9.59
CA LEU A 81 -7.09 7.08 -9.63
C LEU A 81 -7.82 7.60 -8.39
N ILE A 82 -7.11 8.40 -7.61
CA ILE A 82 -7.63 9.21 -6.53
C ILE A 82 -8.08 10.53 -7.14
N THR A 83 -9.38 10.79 -7.10
CA THR A 83 -9.95 11.94 -7.81
C THR A 83 -9.63 13.26 -7.11
N ALA A 84 -9.56 14.36 -7.87
CA ALA A 84 -9.39 15.71 -7.31
C ALA A 84 -10.42 16.04 -6.20
N ASN A 85 -11.63 15.50 -6.31
CA ASN A 85 -12.68 15.70 -5.31
C ASN A 85 -12.41 15.01 -3.97
N GLN A 86 -11.68 13.89 -3.97
CA GLN A 86 -11.28 13.16 -2.76
C GLN A 86 -10.11 13.84 -2.05
N THR A 87 -9.26 14.56 -2.79
CA THR A 87 -8.07 15.24 -2.26
C THR A 87 -8.26 16.74 -2.05
N ARG A 88 -9.44 17.30 -2.37
CA ARG A 88 -9.70 18.76 -2.37
C ARG A 88 -9.34 19.53 -1.09
N ALA A 89 -9.32 18.83 0.06
CA ALA A 89 -9.08 19.43 1.36
C ALA A 89 -7.62 19.32 1.80
N LEU A 90 -6.77 18.66 1.00
CA LEU A 90 -5.36 18.50 1.27
C LEU A 90 -4.62 19.75 0.80
N PRO A 91 -3.83 20.40 1.68
CA PRO A 91 -2.99 21.50 1.25
C PRO A 91 -1.84 21.01 0.35
N VAL A 92 -1.27 21.93 -0.43
CA VAL A 92 0.03 21.73 -1.07
C VAL A 92 1.11 21.63 0.01
N GLY A 93 2.02 20.67 -0.11
CA GLY A 93 3.08 20.49 0.88
C GLY A 93 3.82 19.18 0.75
N THR A 94 4.77 18.96 1.66
CA THR A 94 5.62 17.77 1.73
C THR A 94 5.27 16.91 2.94
N GLY A 95 5.76 15.67 2.97
CA GLY A 95 5.65 14.79 4.14
C GLY A 95 4.35 13.98 4.19
N TYR A 96 3.61 13.93 3.08
CA TYR A 96 2.44 13.08 2.96
C TYR A 96 2.85 11.61 2.93
N THR A 97 2.04 10.75 3.52
CA THR A 97 2.16 9.29 3.39
C THR A 97 0.80 8.68 3.11
N ILE A 98 0.77 7.63 2.29
CA ILE A 98 -0.40 6.78 2.13
C ILE A 98 -0.29 5.60 3.09
N GLU A 99 -1.37 5.30 3.79
CA GLU A 99 -1.49 4.15 4.68
C GLU A 99 -2.59 3.23 4.16
N LEU A 100 -2.24 1.96 3.94
CA LEU A 100 -3.19 0.90 3.60
C LEU A 100 -3.47 0.12 4.88
N VAL A 101 -4.70 0.23 5.38
CA VAL A 101 -5.06 -0.24 6.73
C VAL A 101 -6.20 -1.24 6.71
N ASN A 102 -6.36 -1.95 7.82
CA ASN A 102 -7.49 -2.83 8.04
C ASN A 102 -8.81 -2.04 8.04
N VAL A 103 -9.78 -2.48 7.22
CA VAL A 103 -11.10 -1.84 7.08
C VAL A 103 -11.93 -1.81 8.37
N LEU A 104 -11.62 -2.68 9.34
CA LEU A 104 -12.29 -2.75 10.64
C LEU A 104 -11.51 -2.06 11.78
N ASN A 105 -10.23 -1.77 11.57
CA ASN A 105 -9.35 -1.20 12.59
C ASN A 105 -8.20 -0.41 11.93
N SER A 106 -8.35 0.91 11.84
CA SER A 106 -7.32 1.78 11.23
C SER A 106 -5.98 1.83 11.98
N SER A 107 -5.89 1.27 13.19
CA SER A 107 -4.61 1.15 13.90
C SER A 107 -3.77 -0.03 13.40
N ASP A 108 -4.37 -0.96 12.66
CA ASP A 108 -3.71 -2.09 12.02
C ASP A 108 -3.31 -1.69 10.59
N VAL A 109 -2.06 -1.27 10.44
CA VAL A 109 -1.49 -0.76 9.20
C VAL A 109 -0.77 -1.89 8.46
N TYR A 110 -1.26 -2.24 7.26
CA TYR A 110 -0.64 -3.28 6.42
C TYR A 110 0.56 -2.75 5.66
N ALA A 111 0.47 -1.50 5.16
CA ALA A 111 1.51 -0.85 4.38
C ALA A 111 1.47 0.67 4.58
N GLN A 112 2.64 1.30 4.48
CA GLN A 112 2.78 2.76 4.41
C GLN A 112 3.74 3.12 3.28
N SER A 113 3.43 4.18 2.52
CA SER A 113 4.34 4.69 1.49
C SER A 113 5.56 5.38 2.12
N ALA A 114 6.62 5.54 1.33
CA ALA A 114 7.61 6.58 1.65
C ALA A 114 6.93 7.96 1.64
N PRO A 115 7.48 8.95 2.38
CA PRO A 115 6.99 10.32 2.30
C PRO A 115 7.04 10.88 0.88
N PHE A 116 6.05 11.69 0.51
CA PHE A 116 5.96 12.37 -0.79
C PHE A 116 5.39 13.78 -0.65
N GLU A 117 5.32 14.51 -1.76
CA GLU A 117 4.77 15.85 -1.83
C GLU A 117 3.48 15.92 -2.67
N ILE A 118 2.61 16.87 -2.33
CA ILE A 118 1.50 17.33 -3.17
C ILE A 118 1.93 18.67 -3.76
N LYS A 119 2.11 18.72 -5.08
CA LYS A 119 2.52 19.91 -5.82
C LYS A 119 1.32 20.80 -6.18
N PRO A 120 1.55 22.11 -6.41
CA PRO A 120 0.50 23.03 -6.86
C PRO A 120 -0.18 22.59 -8.16
N VAL A 121 -1.43 22.98 -8.32
CA VAL A 121 -2.19 22.81 -9.57
C VAL A 121 -1.41 23.28 -10.80
N GLY A 122 -1.48 22.50 -11.88
CA GLY A 122 -0.75 22.77 -13.12
C GLY A 122 0.71 22.32 -13.14
N SER A 123 1.21 21.74 -12.06
CA SER A 123 2.53 21.08 -12.06
C SER A 123 2.53 19.87 -13.01
N ALA A 124 3.68 19.56 -13.61
CA ALA A 124 3.86 18.33 -14.37
C ALA A 124 3.75 17.09 -13.46
N PHE A 125 3.26 15.98 -14.01
CA PHE A 125 3.27 14.68 -13.33
C PHE A 125 4.67 14.06 -13.33
N PRO A 126 4.96 13.12 -12.39
CA PRO A 126 6.16 12.30 -12.45
C PRO A 126 6.30 11.56 -13.79
N THR A 127 7.54 11.35 -14.24
CA THR A 127 7.91 10.61 -15.47
C THR A 127 8.75 9.40 -15.16
#